data_AF-A0A2C9M8C8-F1
#
_entry.id   AF-A0A2C9M8C8-F1
#
_cell.length_a   1.000
_cell.length_b   1.000
_cell.length_c   1.000
_cell.angle_alpha   90.00
_cell.angle_beta   90.00
_cell.angle_gamma   90.00
#
_symmetry.space_group_name_H-M   'P 1'
#
loop_
_entity.id
_entity.type
_entity.pdbx_description
1 polymer ?
#
loop_
_entity_poly.entity_id
_entity_poly.type
_entity_poly.pdbx_seq_one_letter_code
_entity_poly.pdbx_strand_id
1 'polypeptide(L)'
;MRVHILICCFVAVLIKQRVDGLEVCDVLQVIDSVEWNLVKLVKSVNATLSKYRNCKCDEDAVLQNEWKLAFRGTSGTRQSVYYSYKDGLGIPSSIESGCKQVGKPLACSSHYRNDLILDNWNGISEVALALYKNDVRVHHVIFDAAGSTYMNWLDKARVKSSSWSDLPTSVANIFSIAGHQDASLRRTFFLNKSYGTCPNDFGWFVAIDNENGGCSWEKNAAFPLYKYATGSTALNWNDGNIGRADYFAVLVKYYNTP
;
A
#
# COMPACT_ATOMS: atom_id res chain seq x y z
N MET A 1 1.22 -4.66 42.26
CA MET A 1 1.71 -5.39 43.46
C MET A 1 3.19 -5.77 43.40
N ARG A 2 3.76 -6.13 42.23
CA ARG A 2 5.19 -6.49 42.10
C ARG A 2 6.19 -5.31 42.11
N VAL A 3 5.76 -4.10 41.78
CA VAL A 3 6.63 -2.90 41.76
C VAL A 3 6.93 -2.36 43.17
N HIS A 4 5.94 -2.38 44.08
CA HIS A 4 6.16 -2.01 45.48
C HIS A 4 7.17 -2.89 46.21
N ILE A 5 7.25 -4.18 45.85
CA ILE A 5 8.21 -5.11 46.47
C ILE A 5 9.64 -4.84 45.98
N LEU A 6 9.82 -4.50 44.70
CA LEU A 6 11.15 -4.10 44.18
C LEU A 6 11.65 -2.78 44.80
N ILE A 7 10.75 -1.83 45.03
CA ILE A 7 11.09 -0.54 45.66
C ILE A 7 11.54 -0.75 47.11
N CYS A 8 10.84 -1.58 47.90
CA CYS A 8 11.29 -1.91 49.26
C CYS A 8 12.66 -2.59 49.29
N CYS A 9 12.97 -3.47 48.33
CA CYS A 9 14.29 -4.09 48.22
C CYS A 9 15.38 -3.09 47.84
N PHE A 10 15.10 -2.14 46.94
CA PHE A 10 16.06 -1.10 46.54
C PHE A 10 16.33 -0.11 47.68
N VAL A 11 15.29 0.27 48.44
CA VAL A 11 15.39 1.11 49.64
C VAL A 11 16.20 0.41 50.74
N ALA A 12 16.03 -0.89 50.93
CA ALA A 12 16.84 -1.67 51.89
C ALA A 12 18.33 -1.77 51.50
N VAL A 13 18.65 -1.79 50.20
CA VAL A 13 20.03 -1.79 49.70
C VAL A 13 20.68 -0.41 49.87
N LEU A 14 19.92 0.68 49.66
CA LEU A 14 20.40 2.05 49.83
C LEU A 14 20.67 2.42 51.30
N ILE A 15 19.96 1.83 52.27
CA ILE A 15 20.20 2.05 53.70
C ILE A 15 21.54 1.46 54.18
N LYS A 16 22.17 0.55 53.41
CA LYS A 16 23.40 -0.15 53.82
C LYS A 16 24.70 0.41 53.23
N GLN A 17 24.65 1.40 52.34
CA GLN A 17 25.86 2.05 51.80
C GLN A 17 25.87 3.52 52.18
N ARG A 18 26.76 3.84 53.14
CA ARG A 18 27.17 5.20 53.48
C ARG A 18 27.69 5.88 52.20
N VAL A 19 26.93 6.79 51.62
CA VAL A 19 27.38 7.69 50.56
C VAL A 19 27.37 9.09 51.15
N ASP A 20 28.56 9.65 51.25
CA ASP A 20 28.83 10.99 51.74
C ASP A 20 28.17 12.04 50.84
N GLY A 21 27.40 12.95 51.43
CA GLY A 21 27.17 14.29 50.84
C GLY A 21 25.87 14.57 50.08
N LEU A 22 24.87 13.69 50.09
CA LEU A 22 23.47 14.09 49.81
C LEU A 22 22.60 13.62 50.97
N GLU A 23 21.88 14.54 51.61
CA GLU A 23 20.93 14.17 52.65
C GLU A 23 19.91 13.21 52.03
N VAL A 24 19.75 12.02 52.62
CA VAL A 24 18.77 11.02 52.18
C VAL A 24 17.37 11.64 52.02
N CYS A 25 17.08 12.68 52.81
CA CYS A 25 15.89 13.51 52.72
C CYS A 25 15.72 14.23 51.38
N ASP A 26 16.78 14.79 50.80
CA ASP A 26 16.74 15.47 49.51
C ASP A 26 16.43 14.49 48.37
N VAL A 27 17.03 13.29 48.45
CA VAL A 27 16.78 12.22 47.48
C VAL A 27 15.33 11.73 47.57
N LEU A 28 14.78 11.59 48.78
CA LEU A 28 13.38 11.22 49.00
C LEU A 28 12.42 12.28 48.46
N GLN A 29 12.69 13.57 48.67
CA GLN A 29 11.88 14.64 48.09
C GLN A 29 11.86 14.62 46.56
N VAL A 30 13.00 14.32 45.94
CA VAL A 30 13.08 14.17 44.47
C VAL A 30 12.30 12.94 44.00
N ILE A 31 12.40 11.81 44.70
CA ILE A 31 11.65 10.59 44.38
C ILE A 31 10.14 10.84 44.47
N ASP A 32 9.66 11.45 45.55
CA ASP A 32 8.24 11.77 45.74
C ASP A 32 7.74 12.71 44.64
N SER A 33 8.53 13.70 44.24
CA SER A 33 8.23 14.61 43.14
C SER A 33 8.13 13.89 41.79
N VAL A 34 9.06 12.96 41.51
CA VAL A 34 9.03 12.14 40.29
C VAL A 34 7.82 11.22 40.26
N GLU A 35 7.50 10.56 41.38
CA GLU A 35 6.29 9.73 41.48
C GLU A 35 5.02 10.56 41.22
N TRP A 36 4.93 11.76 41.80
CA TRP A 36 3.80 12.64 41.60
C TRP A 36 3.63 13.04 40.13
N ASN A 37 4.73 13.36 39.46
CA ASN A 37 4.73 13.69 38.04
C ASN A 37 4.36 12.50 37.16
N LEU A 38 4.81 11.28 37.50
CA LEU A 38 4.42 10.05 36.81
C LEU A 38 2.92 9.77 36.95
N VAL A 39 2.35 9.92 38.15
CA VAL A 39 0.90 9.76 38.36
C VAL A 39 0.12 10.79 37.55
N LYS A 40 0.59 12.03 37.49
CA LYS A 40 -0.04 13.09 36.68
C LYS A 40 0.01 12.76 35.18
N LEU A 41 1.15 12.26 34.70
CA LEU A 41 1.32 11.85 33.31
C LEU A 41 0.38 10.68 32.95
N VAL A 42 0.32 9.65 33.80
CA VAL A 42 -0.57 8.50 33.60
C VAL A 42 -2.03 8.94 33.57
N LYS A 43 -2.44 9.87 34.44
CA LYS A 43 -3.79 10.44 34.42
C LYS A 43 -4.07 11.22 33.12
N SER A 44 -3.11 12.01 32.64
CA SER A 44 -3.23 12.75 31.37
C SER A 44 -3.34 11.82 30.17
N VAL A 45 -2.51 10.77 30.13
CA VAL A 45 -2.57 9.72 29.11
C VAL A 45 -3.91 8.99 29.17
N ASN A 46 -4.40 8.61 30.35
CA ASN A 46 -5.70 7.95 30.50
C ASN A 46 -6.88 8.85 30.14
N ALA A 47 -6.81 10.15 30.43
CA ALA A 47 -7.81 11.13 30.00
C ALA A 47 -7.79 11.36 28.49
N THR A 48 -6.60 11.30 27.88
CA THR A 48 -6.44 11.35 26.43
C THR A 48 -7.02 10.08 25.81
N LEU A 49 -6.65 8.90 26.32
CA LEU A 49 -7.20 7.61 25.89
C LEU A 49 -8.72 7.53 26.08
N SER A 50 -9.28 8.09 27.16
CA SER A 50 -10.73 8.11 27.37
C SER A 50 -11.44 9.00 26.35
N LYS A 51 -10.86 10.14 25.97
CA LYS A 51 -11.33 11.01 24.89
C LYS A 51 -11.36 10.30 23.53
N TYR A 52 -10.42 9.40 23.29
CA TYR A 52 -10.35 8.58 22.07
C TYR A 52 -10.96 7.18 22.23
N ARG A 53 -11.56 6.84 23.37
CA ARG A 53 -12.14 5.50 23.65
C ARG A 53 -13.36 5.18 22.78
N ASN A 54 -14.01 6.23 22.27
CA ASN A 54 -15.09 6.14 21.27
C ASN A 54 -14.60 6.35 19.83
N CYS A 55 -13.29 6.55 19.61
CA CYS A 55 -12.69 6.26 18.31
C CYS A 55 -12.59 4.74 18.21
N LYS A 56 -13.70 4.12 17.84
CA LYS A 56 -13.73 2.71 17.45
C LYS A 56 -12.83 2.60 16.21
N CYS A 57 -11.62 2.06 16.36
CA CYS A 57 -11.09 1.24 15.26
C CYS A 57 -12.09 0.10 15.17
N ASP A 58 -12.93 0.14 14.15
CA ASP A 58 -14.12 -0.69 14.08
C ASP A 58 -13.70 -2.16 14.02
N GLU A 59 -13.79 -2.86 15.16
CA GLU A 59 -13.50 -4.29 15.26
C GLU A 59 -14.55 -5.13 14.49
N ASP A 60 -15.67 -4.53 14.07
CA ASP A 60 -16.64 -5.15 13.15
C ASP A 60 -16.32 -4.87 11.67
N ALA A 61 -15.38 -3.96 11.36
CA ALA A 61 -14.82 -3.81 10.02
C ALA A 61 -13.76 -4.88 9.70
N VAL A 62 -13.40 -5.73 10.68
CA VAL A 62 -12.30 -6.71 10.61
C VAL A 62 -12.43 -7.72 9.46
N LEU A 63 -13.62 -7.91 8.89
CA LEU A 63 -13.84 -8.83 7.76
C LEU A 63 -13.93 -8.15 6.37
N GLN A 64 -14.00 -6.82 6.30
CA GLN A 64 -13.69 -6.02 5.10
C GLN A 64 -12.26 -5.42 5.17
N ASN A 65 -11.62 -5.49 6.34
CA ASN A 65 -10.26 -5.08 6.68
C ASN A 65 -9.17 -6.11 6.30
N GLU A 66 -9.49 -7.17 5.55
CA GLU A 66 -8.47 -8.15 5.14
C GLU A 66 -7.45 -7.55 4.15
N TRP A 67 -7.89 -6.62 3.31
CA TRP A 67 -7.08 -6.02 2.24
C TRP A 67 -6.58 -4.64 2.62
N LYS A 68 -5.26 -4.48 2.67
CA LYS A 68 -4.58 -3.20 2.93
C LYS A 68 -4.11 -2.57 1.63
N LEU A 69 -4.29 -1.26 1.47
CA LEU A 69 -3.78 -0.52 0.32
C LEU A 69 -2.26 -0.38 0.43
N ALA A 70 -1.54 -1.03 -0.49
CA ALA A 70 -0.09 -0.93 -0.60
C ALA A 70 0.33 0.16 -1.60
N PHE A 71 -0.43 0.34 -2.68
CA PHE A 71 -0.16 1.37 -3.67
C PHE A 71 -1.42 1.81 -4.41
N ARG A 72 -1.49 3.10 -4.77
CA ARG A 72 -2.48 3.66 -5.70
C ARG A 72 -1.75 4.38 -6.83
N GLY A 73 -1.91 3.87 -8.04
CA GLY A 73 -1.51 4.55 -9.25
C GLY A 73 -2.64 5.46 -9.72
N THR A 74 -2.54 6.77 -9.54
CA THR A 74 -3.49 7.78 -10.05
C THR A 74 -3.11 8.22 -11.45
N SER A 75 -4.07 8.32 -12.38
CA SER A 75 -3.78 8.69 -13.77
C SER A 75 -3.50 10.19 -13.91
N GLY A 76 -2.71 10.56 -14.93
CA GLY A 76 -2.48 11.95 -15.33
C GLY A 76 -1.71 12.81 -14.32
N THR A 77 -0.99 12.21 -13.37
CA THR A 77 -0.19 12.89 -12.34
C THR A 77 1.08 13.55 -12.89
N ARG A 78 1.47 13.22 -14.13
CA ARG A 78 2.76 13.55 -14.76
C ARG A 78 3.97 13.02 -13.97
N GLN A 79 3.75 12.01 -13.13
CA GLN A 79 4.79 11.31 -12.36
C GLN A 79 4.85 9.86 -12.82
N SER A 80 6.04 9.26 -12.79
CA SER A 80 6.19 7.86 -13.21
C SER A 80 5.53 6.92 -12.20
N VAL A 81 4.55 6.14 -12.63
CA VAL A 81 3.93 5.13 -11.77
C VAL A 81 4.92 4.02 -11.40
N TYR A 82 5.85 3.67 -12.29
CA TYR A 82 6.85 2.64 -12.00
C TYR A 82 7.82 3.09 -10.90
N TYR A 83 8.39 4.28 -11.03
CA TYR A 83 9.31 4.80 -10.02
C TYR A 83 8.60 5.17 -8.71
N SER A 84 7.36 5.68 -8.78
CA SER A 84 6.53 5.89 -7.60
C SER A 84 6.21 4.58 -6.88
N TYR A 85 5.94 3.48 -7.59
CA TYR A 85 5.72 2.18 -6.96
C TYR A 85 7.00 1.61 -6.35
N LYS A 86 8.07 1.59 -7.16
CA LYS A 86 9.32 0.93 -6.82
C LYS A 86 10.02 1.62 -5.65
N ASP A 87 10.22 2.93 -5.77
CA ASP A 87 11.15 3.69 -4.91
C ASP A 87 10.47 4.90 -4.23
N GLY A 88 9.15 5.10 -4.40
CA GLY A 88 8.42 6.24 -3.83
C GLY A 88 8.70 7.59 -4.52
N LEU A 89 9.42 7.59 -5.64
CA LEU A 89 9.80 8.81 -6.34
C LEU A 89 8.58 9.55 -6.91
N GLY A 90 8.57 10.87 -6.79
CA GLY A 90 7.49 11.73 -7.28
C GLY A 90 6.27 11.82 -6.33
N ILE A 91 6.28 11.11 -5.20
CA ILE A 91 5.23 11.19 -4.18
C ILE A 91 5.55 12.32 -3.19
N PRO A 92 4.63 13.28 -2.96
CA PRO A 92 4.83 14.35 -1.99
C PRO A 92 4.77 13.83 -0.54
N SER A 93 5.45 14.54 0.37
CA SER A 93 5.45 14.20 1.81
C SER A 93 4.07 14.32 2.47
N SER A 94 3.22 15.20 1.95
CA SER A 94 1.81 15.32 2.32
C SER A 94 0.95 14.92 1.13
N ILE A 95 0.14 13.88 1.33
CA ILE A 95 -0.72 13.30 0.30
C ILE A 95 -2.19 13.39 0.76
N GLU A 96 -3.09 13.66 -0.18
CA GLU A 96 -4.52 13.77 0.12
C GLU A 96 -5.08 12.48 0.70
N SER A 97 -6.07 12.59 1.59
CA SER A 97 -6.74 11.43 2.19
C SER A 97 -7.39 10.54 1.13
N GLY A 98 -7.86 11.12 0.02
CA GLY A 98 -8.41 10.37 -1.12
C GLY A 98 -7.40 9.43 -1.77
N CYS A 99 -6.11 9.77 -1.78
CA CYS A 99 -5.07 8.90 -2.33
C CYS A 99 -4.79 7.66 -1.46
N LYS A 100 -5.07 7.75 -0.15
CA LYS A 100 -4.83 6.67 0.82
C LYS A 100 -5.96 5.63 0.88
N GLN A 101 -6.92 5.73 -0.01
CA GLN A 101 -8.09 4.86 -0.03
C GLN A 101 -8.58 4.62 -1.47
N VAL A 102 -9.56 3.73 -1.59
CA VAL A 102 -10.18 3.36 -2.87
C VAL A 102 -11.70 3.38 -2.72
N GLY A 103 -12.41 3.57 -3.82
CA GLY A 103 -13.86 3.42 -3.87
C GLY A 103 -14.64 4.54 -3.20
N LYS A 104 -14.02 5.71 -3.04
CA LYS A 104 -14.59 6.89 -2.39
C LYS A 104 -14.40 8.10 -3.29
N PRO A 105 -15.41 8.97 -3.44
CA PRO A 105 -15.36 10.16 -4.28
C PRO A 105 -14.57 11.29 -3.61
N LEU A 106 -13.31 11.01 -3.26
CA LEU A 106 -12.37 11.99 -2.72
C LEU A 106 -11.29 12.28 -3.77
N ALA A 107 -10.94 13.56 -3.88
CA ALA A 107 -9.88 14.01 -4.76
C ALA A 107 -8.54 13.36 -4.40
N CYS A 108 -7.76 13.06 -5.43
CA CYS A 108 -6.40 12.58 -5.32
C CYS A 108 -5.63 13.03 -6.56
N SER A 109 -4.61 13.88 -6.38
CA SER A 109 -3.83 14.43 -7.50
C SER A 109 -2.45 13.79 -7.66
N SER A 110 -2.13 12.76 -6.85
CA SER A 110 -0.83 12.09 -6.87
C SER A 110 -0.94 10.58 -6.64
N HIS A 111 0.19 9.88 -6.76
CA HIS A 111 0.30 8.47 -6.37
C HIS A 111 0.32 8.33 -4.85
N TYR A 112 -0.08 7.17 -4.36
CA TYR A 112 0.14 6.81 -2.96
C TYR A 112 0.94 5.52 -2.89
N ARG A 113 1.95 5.50 -2.03
CA ARG A 113 2.78 4.33 -1.70
C ARG A 113 2.76 4.13 -0.20
N ASN A 114 2.53 2.90 0.23
CA ASN A 114 2.63 2.51 1.62
C ASN A 114 4.00 1.87 1.87
N ASP A 115 4.96 2.69 2.29
CA ASP A 115 6.34 2.28 2.53
C ASP A 115 6.44 1.18 3.59
N LEU A 116 5.60 1.22 4.63
CA LEU A 116 5.55 0.18 5.65
C LEU A 116 5.24 -1.21 5.06
N ILE A 117 4.41 -1.28 4.01
CA ILE A 117 4.06 -2.55 3.36
C ILE A 117 5.09 -2.91 2.30
N LEU A 118 5.44 -2.00 1.40
CA LEU A 118 6.28 -2.33 0.24
C LEU A 118 7.75 -2.54 0.62
N ASP A 119 8.27 -1.78 1.59
CA ASP A 119 9.67 -1.92 2.04
C ASP A 119 9.84 -3.07 3.04
N ASN A 120 8.73 -3.55 3.63
CA ASN A 120 8.71 -4.71 4.52
C ASN A 120 7.78 -5.81 3.98
N TRP A 121 7.98 -6.18 2.71
CA TRP A 121 7.17 -7.18 2.02
C TRP A 121 7.34 -8.57 2.62
N ASN A 122 6.52 -8.90 3.62
CA ASN A 122 6.55 -10.17 4.32
C ASN A 122 5.16 -10.56 4.84
N GLY A 123 4.88 -11.87 4.93
CA GLY A 123 3.62 -12.38 5.48
C GLY A 123 2.39 -12.09 4.61
N ILE A 124 2.59 -11.73 3.34
CA ILE A 124 1.51 -11.44 2.38
C ILE A 124 1.09 -12.76 1.73
N SER A 125 -0.18 -13.10 1.84
CA SER A 125 -0.79 -14.31 1.28
C SER A 125 -1.32 -14.08 -0.12
N GLU A 126 -1.93 -12.91 -0.36
CA GLU A 126 -2.51 -12.57 -1.65
C GLU A 126 -2.27 -11.09 -2.00
N VAL A 127 -2.19 -10.80 -3.29
CA VAL A 127 -2.19 -9.43 -3.82
C VAL A 127 -3.34 -9.30 -4.81
N ALA A 128 -4.07 -8.19 -4.76
CA ALA A 128 -5.05 -7.84 -5.77
C ALA A 128 -4.62 -6.59 -6.53
N LEU A 129 -4.57 -6.72 -7.86
CA LEU A 129 -4.53 -5.57 -8.78
C LEU A 129 -5.97 -5.22 -9.12
N ALA A 130 -6.44 -4.04 -8.72
CA ALA A 130 -7.83 -3.61 -8.93
C ALA A 130 -7.90 -2.27 -9.67
N LEU A 131 -8.71 -2.20 -10.71
CA LEU A 131 -8.91 -1.01 -11.55
C LEU A 131 -10.19 -0.29 -11.15
N TYR A 132 -10.14 1.05 -11.13
CA TYR A 132 -11.28 1.88 -10.75
C TYR A 132 -11.62 2.91 -11.81
N LYS A 133 -12.92 3.08 -12.06
CA LYS A 133 -13.50 4.14 -12.89
C LYS A 133 -14.66 4.77 -12.14
N ASN A 134 -14.69 6.10 -12.02
CA ASN A 134 -15.69 6.84 -11.27
C ASN A 134 -15.88 6.25 -9.86
N ASP A 135 -14.76 5.94 -9.20
CA ASP A 135 -14.70 5.30 -7.87
C ASP A 135 -15.38 3.93 -7.77
N VAL A 136 -15.72 3.29 -8.89
CA VAL A 136 -16.25 1.91 -8.94
C VAL A 136 -15.17 0.98 -9.46
N ARG A 137 -14.98 -0.16 -8.79
CA ARG A 137 -14.06 -1.20 -9.24
C ARG A 137 -14.59 -1.84 -10.52
N VAL A 138 -13.88 -1.71 -11.62
CA VAL A 138 -14.29 -2.21 -12.95
C VAL A 138 -13.68 -3.58 -13.28
N HIS A 139 -12.42 -3.81 -12.89
CA HIS A 139 -11.74 -5.09 -13.08
C HIS A 139 -10.79 -5.37 -11.93
N HIS A 140 -10.45 -6.63 -11.74
CA HIS A 140 -9.42 -7.07 -10.81
C HIS A 140 -8.78 -8.40 -11.22
N VAL A 141 -7.59 -8.64 -10.68
CA VAL A 141 -6.87 -9.92 -10.70
C VAL A 141 -6.32 -10.17 -9.30
N ILE A 142 -6.50 -11.38 -8.79
CA ILE A 142 -5.96 -11.83 -7.50
C ILE A 142 -4.80 -12.78 -7.77
N PHE A 143 -3.70 -12.57 -7.04
CA PHE A 143 -2.46 -13.29 -7.16
C PHE A 143 -2.12 -14.03 -5.87
N ASP A 144 -1.49 -15.19 -5.99
CA ASP A 144 -0.80 -15.88 -4.92
C ASP A 144 0.54 -15.18 -4.65
N ALA A 145 0.62 -14.59 -3.47
CA ALA A 145 1.77 -13.80 -3.06
C ALA A 145 2.78 -14.59 -2.22
N ALA A 146 2.52 -15.87 -1.96
CA ALA A 146 3.43 -16.71 -1.19
C ALA A 146 4.85 -16.70 -1.79
N GLY A 147 5.84 -16.34 -0.98
CA GLY A 147 7.25 -16.26 -1.40
C GLY A 147 7.53 -15.23 -2.51
N SER A 148 6.62 -14.30 -2.78
CA SER A 148 6.84 -13.20 -3.71
C SER A 148 7.64 -12.06 -3.06
N THR A 149 8.14 -11.16 -3.88
CA THR A 149 8.62 -9.83 -3.50
C THR A 149 7.64 -8.78 -3.99
N TYR A 150 7.75 -7.55 -3.48
CA TYR A 150 6.95 -6.44 -3.96
C TYR A 150 7.14 -6.17 -5.47
N MET A 151 8.23 -6.63 -6.09
CA MET A 151 8.47 -6.44 -7.53
C MET A 151 8.06 -7.63 -8.42
N ASN A 152 7.77 -8.82 -7.86
CA ASN A 152 7.54 -10.04 -8.66
C ASN A 152 6.21 -10.77 -8.38
N TRP A 153 5.35 -10.24 -7.50
CA TRP A 153 4.02 -10.84 -7.25
C TRP A 153 3.10 -10.79 -8.49
N LEU A 154 3.29 -9.78 -9.35
CA LEU A 154 2.60 -9.68 -10.64
C LEU A 154 3.31 -10.61 -11.62
N ASP A 155 2.86 -11.85 -11.64
CA ASP A 155 3.35 -12.89 -12.54
C ASP A 155 2.17 -13.75 -13.00
N LYS A 156 2.22 -14.22 -14.26
CA LYS A 156 1.13 -15.00 -14.85
C LYS A 156 0.89 -16.32 -14.11
N ALA A 157 1.95 -16.96 -13.62
CA ALA A 157 1.89 -18.21 -12.87
C ALA A 157 1.29 -18.05 -11.47
N ARG A 158 1.26 -16.81 -10.95
CA ARG A 158 0.68 -16.47 -9.65
C ARG A 158 -0.81 -16.13 -9.71
N VAL A 159 -1.43 -16.07 -10.88
CA VAL A 159 -2.86 -15.72 -10.99
C VAL A 159 -3.73 -16.79 -10.31
N LYS A 160 -4.47 -16.40 -9.26
CA LYS A 160 -5.47 -17.24 -8.60
C LYS A 160 -6.85 -17.07 -9.23
N SER A 161 -7.24 -15.83 -9.49
CA SER A 161 -8.54 -15.51 -10.10
C SER A 161 -8.50 -14.14 -10.79
N SER A 162 -9.45 -13.92 -11.69
CA SER A 162 -9.52 -12.70 -12.50
C SER A 162 -10.95 -12.41 -12.91
N SER A 163 -11.30 -11.13 -13.01
CA SER A 163 -12.54 -10.67 -13.64
C SER A 163 -12.57 -10.86 -15.16
N TRP A 164 -11.41 -10.93 -15.81
CA TRP A 164 -11.31 -11.40 -17.19
C TRP A 164 -11.27 -12.92 -17.21
N SER A 165 -12.24 -13.55 -17.87
CA SER A 165 -12.47 -14.99 -17.87
C SER A 165 -11.42 -15.77 -18.64
N ASP A 166 -10.80 -15.18 -19.66
CA ASP A 166 -9.75 -15.83 -20.45
C ASP A 166 -8.35 -15.66 -19.83
N LEU A 167 -8.16 -14.72 -18.90
CA LEU A 167 -6.85 -14.41 -18.33
C LEU A 167 -6.21 -15.61 -17.63
N PRO A 168 -6.89 -16.41 -16.79
CA PRO A 168 -6.26 -17.53 -16.11
C PRO A 168 -5.68 -18.57 -17.07
N THR A 169 -6.38 -18.88 -18.16
CA THR A 169 -6.04 -19.97 -19.10
C THR A 169 -5.26 -19.52 -20.33
N SER A 170 -5.29 -18.23 -20.68
CA SER A 170 -4.55 -17.69 -21.83
C SER A 170 -3.04 -17.63 -21.58
N VAL A 171 -2.28 -17.76 -22.66
CA VAL A 171 -0.86 -17.39 -22.68
C VAL A 171 -0.68 -15.88 -22.54
N ALA A 172 0.46 -15.46 -22.02
CA ALA A 172 0.87 -14.07 -21.93
C ALA A 172 2.34 -13.96 -22.30
N ASN A 173 2.71 -12.98 -23.13
CA ASN A 173 4.10 -12.74 -23.53
C ASN A 173 4.83 -11.78 -22.58
N ILE A 174 4.14 -10.79 -22.00
CA ILE A 174 4.66 -9.92 -20.95
C ILE A 174 3.61 -9.82 -19.85
N PHE A 175 4.01 -10.18 -18.63
CA PHE A 175 3.14 -10.19 -17.46
C PHE A 175 3.98 -9.83 -16.22
N SER A 176 4.26 -8.54 -16.02
CA SER A 176 5.10 -8.08 -14.90
C SER A 176 4.91 -6.60 -14.55
N ILE A 177 5.40 -6.21 -13.38
CA ILE A 177 5.37 -4.81 -12.91
C ILE A 177 6.26 -3.93 -13.80
N ALA A 178 7.49 -4.39 -14.08
CA ALA A 178 8.39 -3.68 -14.99
C ALA A 178 7.82 -3.60 -16.41
N GLY A 179 7.10 -4.63 -16.85
CA GLY A 179 6.50 -4.70 -18.18
C GLY A 179 7.54 -4.57 -19.29
N HIS A 180 7.30 -3.68 -20.27
CA HIS A 180 8.22 -3.43 -21.38
C HIS A 180 8.82 -2.02 -21.29
N GLN A 181 10.12 -1.96 -21.01
CA GLN A 181 10.88 -0.73 -20.83
C GLN A 181 11.92 -0.58 -21.93
N ASP A 182 11.76 0.44 -22.77
CA ASP A 182 12.69 0.86 -23.83
C ASP A 182 12.70 2.39 -23.93
N ALA A 183 13.60 3.00 -24.68
CA ALA A 183 13.69 4.45 -24.90
C ALA A 183 12.35 5.08 -25.31
N SER A 184 11.53 4.37 -26.10
CA SER A 184 10.22 4.83 -26.57
C SER A 184 9.02 4.12 -25.90
N LEU A 185 9.26 3.09 -25.08
CA LEU A 185 8.22 2.26 -24.48
C LEU A 185 8.31 2.31 -22.95
N ARG A 186 7.24 2.77 -22.32
CA ARG A 186 7.08 2.74 -20.86
C ARG A 186 5.77 2.03 -20.51
N ARG A 187 5.69 0.73 -20.84
CA ARG A 187 4.54 -0.12 -20.53
C ARG A 187 4.78 -0.78 -19.19
N THR A 188 4.23 -0.21 -18.14
CA THR A 188 4.39 -0.64 -16.74
C THR A 188 3.13 -1.39 -16.30
N PHE A 189 3.22 -2.21 -15.25
CA PHE A 189 2.12 -3.06 -14.77
C PHE A 189 1.37 -3.71 -15.94
N PHE A 190 2.09 -4.51 -16.71
CA PHE A 190 1.66 -4.86 -18.05
C PHE A 190 1.18 -6.30 -18.11
N LEU A 191 -0.11 -6.47 -18.40
CA LEU A 191 -0.78 -7.76 -18.57
C LEU A 191 -1.08 -7.89 -20.06
N ASN A 192 -0.09 -8.36 -20.82
CA ASN A 192 -0.15 -8.48 -22.27
C ASN A 192 -0.30 -9.93 -22.70
N LYS A 193 -1.26 -10.17 -23.60
CA LYS A 193 -1.54 -11.51 -24.14
C LYS A 193 -0.51 -11.85 -25.22
N SER A 194 -0.35 -10.96 -26.20
CA SER A 194 0.52 -11.19 -27.35
C SER A 194 0.97 -9.90 -28.00
N TYR A 195 2.11 -9.96 -28.69
CA TYR A 195 2.56 -8.94 -29.61
C TYR A 195 2.43 -9.42 -31.05
N GLY A 196 2.12 -8.49 -31.93
CA GLY A 196 2.08 -8.72 -33.36
C GLY A 196 2.27 -7.43 -34.14
N THR A 197 3.12 -6.53 -33.64
CA THR A 197 3.22 -5.10 -33.98
C THR A 197 2.04 -4.27 -33.47
N CYS A 198 2.15 -2.94 -33.48
CA CYS A 198 1.17 -2.04 -32.87
C CYS A 198 -0.31 -2.35 -33.24
N PRO A 199 -0.66 -2.67 -34.51
CA PRO A 199 -2.03 -3.03 -34.88
C PRO A 199 -2.53 -4.37 -34.34
N ASN A 200 -1.64 -5.26 -33.87
CA ASN A 200 -1.99 -6.60 -33.36
C ASN A 200 -1.43 -6.83 -31.95
N ASP A 201 -1.30 -5.77 -31.16
CA ASP A 201 -0.99 -5.90 -29.73
C ASP A 201 -2.30 -6.14 -28.96
N PHE A 202 -2.35 -7.24 -28.20
CA PHE A 202 -3.52 -7.65 -27.42
C PHE A 202 -3.19 -7.76 -25.94
N GLY A 203 -4.07 -7.31 -25.07
CA GLY A 203 -3.88 -7.45 -23.64
C GLY A 203 -5.12 -7.15 -22.80
N TRP A 204 -4.93 -7.22 -21.48
CA TRP A 204 -5.97 -7.00 -20.48
C TRP A 204 -5.82 -5.65 -19.79
N PHE A 205 -4.58 -5.30 -19.41
CA PHE A 205 -4.26 -4.07 -18.69
C PHE A 205 -2.86 -3.57 -19.02
N VAL A 206 -2.70 -2.25 -19.11
CA VAL A 206 -1.41 -1.58 -19.21
C VAL A 206 -1.44 -0.23 -18.52
N ALA A 207 -0.40 0.06 -17.75
CA ALA A 207 -0.07 1.41 -17.30
C ALA A 207 0.98 2.03 -18.23
N ILE A 208 0.53 2.93 -19.09
CA ILE A 208 1.38 3.68 -20.01
C ILE A 208 2.00 4.83 -19.22
N ASP A 209 3.31 4.75 -19.01
CA ASP A 209 4.08 5.61 -18.10
C ASP A 209 4.96 6.62 -18.87
N ASN A 210 4.46 7.08 -20.01
CA ASN A 210 5.01 8.17 -20.82
C ASN A 210 3.92 8.79 -21.71
N GLU A 211 4.17 9.99 -22.23
CA GLU A 211 3.23 10.68 -23.15
C GLU A 211 3.37 10.19 -24.60
N ASN A 212 4.61 9.88 -25.00
CA ASN A 212 4.98 9.57 -26.38
C ASN A 212 5.42 8.11 -26.54
N GLY A 213 4.48 7.18 -26.32
CA GLY A 213 4.72 5.75 -26.59
C GLY A 213 4.94 5.45 -28.08
N GLY A 214 5.61 4.33 -28.35
CA GLY A 214 5.99 3.91 -29.70
C GLY A 214 4.81 3.59 -30.62
N CYS A 215 3.71 3.08 -30.06
CA CYS A 215 2.48 2.82 -30.78
C CYS A 215 1.48 3.99 -30.66
N SER A 216 0.67 4.21 -31.70
CA SER A 216 -0.37 5.25 -31.68
C SER A 216 -1.37 5.06 -30.53
N TRP A 217 -1.68 3.81 -30.16
CA TRP A 217 -2.56 3.53 -29.02
C TRP A 217 -1.93 3.89 -27.66
N GLU A 218 -0.63 4.13 -27.58
CA GLU A 218 0.03 4.54 -26.33
C GLU A 218 0.02 6.06 -26.15
N LYS A 219 -0.06 6.83 -27.24
CA LYS A 219 0.05 8.29 -27.19
C LYS A 219 -1.05 8.93 -26.35
N ASN A 220 -0.67 9.84 -25.48
CA ASN A 220 -1.58 10.49 -24.54
C ASN A 220 -1.09 11.89 -24.16
N ALA A 221 -2.00 12.75 -23.69
CA ALA A 221 -1.70 14.13 -23.31
C ALA A 221 -1.12 14.27 -21.89
N ALA A 222 -1.25 13.23 -21.07
CA ALA A 222 -0.75 13.18 -19.70
C ALA A 222 -0.56 11.72 -19.29
N PHE A 223 0.57 11.44 -18.64
CA PHE A 223 0.91 10.13 -18.09
C PHE A 223 0.84 10.17 -16.56
N PRO A 224 0.68 9.03 -15.88
CA PRO A 224 0.43 7.72 -16.47
C PRO A 224 -1.02 7.60 -16.96
N LEU A 225 -1.24 6.79 -17.99
CA LEU A 225 -2.56 6.44 -18.51
C LEU A 225 -2.82 4.94 -18.33
N TYR A 226 -3.99 4.59 -17.82
CA TYR A 226 -4.34 3.19 -17.52
C TYR A 226 -5.37 2.67 -18.52
N LYS A 227 -4.92 1.87 -19.48
CA LYS A 227 -5.82 1.23 -20.46
C LYS A 227 -6.16 -0.18 -20.02
N TYR A 228 -7.41 -0.59 -20.28
CA TYR A 228 -7.87 -1.93 -19.99
C TYR A 228 -8.93 -2.40 -20.98
N ALA A 229 -9.03 -3.72 -21.18
CA ALA A 229 -10.11 -4.32 -21.95
C ALA A 229 -11.42 -4.27 -21.14
N THR A 230 -12.45 -3.58 -21.63
CA THR A 230 -13.71 -3.39 -20.87
C THR A 230 -14.60 -4.63 -20.83
N GLY A 231 -14.39 -5.57 -21.77
CA GLY A 231 -15.10 -6.83 -21.81
C GLY A 231 -14.54 -7.86 -20.83
N SER A 232 -15.02 -9.10 -20.95
CA SER A 232 -14.54 -10.22 -20.13
C SER A 232 -13.24 -10.86 -20.62
N THR A 233 -12.70 -10.44 -21.77
CA THR A 233 -11.48 -11.03 -22.35
C THR A 233 -10.48 -9.99 -22.82
N ALA A 234 -9.24 -10.41 -23.13
CA ALA A 234 -8.26 -9.54 -23.78
C ALA A 234 -8.82 -8.95 -25.08
N LEU A 235 -8.42 -7.71 -25.39
CA LEU A 235 -8.79 -7.00 -26.61
C LEU A 235 -7.55 -6.48 -27.34
N ASN A 236 -7.73 -6.14 -28.61
CA ASN A 236 -6.72 -5.40 -29.35
C ASN A 236 -6.67 -3.96 -28.83
N TRP A 237 -5.48 -3.41 -28.60
CA TRP A 237 -5.35 -2.05 -28.06
C TRP A 237 -5.87 -0.93 -28.98
N ASN A 238 -6.16 -1.25 -30.24
CA ASN A 238 -6.74 -0.36 -31.23
C ASN A 238 -8.27 -0.49 -31.36
N ASP A 239 -8.90 -1.40 -30.62
CA ASP A 239 -10.36 -1.58 -30.63
C ASP A 239 -11.08 -0.42 -29.93
N GLY A 240 -12.36 -0.21 -30.28
CA GLY A 240 -13.23 0.80 -29.65
C GLY A 240 -13.64 0.49 -28.21
N ASN A 241 -13.46 -0.76 -27.74
CA ASN A 241 -13.87 -1.23 -26.42
C ASN A 241 -12.71 -1.20 -25.39
N ILE A 242 -11.80 -0.22 -25.53
CA ILE A 242 -10.70 0.00 -24.59
C ILE A 242 -11.07 1.11 -23.60
N GLY A 243 -11.11 0.74 -22.32
CA GLY A 243 -11.43 1.63 -21.21
C GLY A 243 -10.20 2.40 -20.72
N ARG A 244 -10.46 3.46 -19.95
CA ARG A 244 -9.44 4.26 -19.26
C ARG A 244 -9.77 4.35 -17.78
N ALA A 245 -9.00 3.66 -16.93
CA ALA A 245 -9.19 3.70 -15.49
C ALA A 245 -8.67 5.02 -14.91
N ASP A 246 -9.33 5.55 -13.89
CA ASP A 246 -8.91 6.79 -13.23
C ASP A 246 -7.72 6.52 -12.30
N TYR A 247 -7.70 5.33 -11.69
CA TYR A 247 -6.59 4.80 -10.92
C TYR A 247 -6.63 3.27 -10.87
N PHE A 248 -5.50 2.65 -10.54
CA PHE A 248 -5.45 1.28 -10.07
C PHE A 248 -4.92 1.22 -8.64
N ALA A 249 -5.25 0.14 -7.95
CA ALA A 249 -4.78 -0.14 -6.61
C ALA A 249 -4.07 -1.49 -6.54
N VAL A 250 -2.99 -1.54 -5.78
CA VAL A 250 -2.37 -2.77 -5.27
C VAL A 250 -2.83 -2.93 -3.84
N LEU A 251 -3.65 -3.95 -3.61
CA LEU A 251 -4.17 -4.32 -2.31
C LEU A 251 -3.46 -5.60 -1.85
N VAL A 252 -3.07 -5.69 -0.58
CA VAL A 252 -2.40 -6.87 -0.03
C VAL A 252 -3.24 -7.49 1.08
N LYS A 253 -3.27 -8.81 1.14
CA LYS A 253 -3.85 -9.58 2.24
C LYS A 253 -2.73 -10.32 2.96
N TYR A 254 -2.72 -10.28 4.29
CA TYR A 254 -1.74 -11.02 5.09
C TYR A 254 -2.23 -12.44 5.36
N TYR A 255 -1.33 -13.36 5.71
CA TYR A 255 -1.77 -14.59 6.35
C TYR A 255 -2.53 -14.26 7.62
N ASN A 256 -3.63 -14.98 7.88
CA ASN A 256 -4.27 -14.94 9.19
C ASN A 256 -3.26 -15.52 10.19
N THR A 257 -2.58 -14.66 10.94
CA THR A 257 -1.81 -15.10 12.09
C THR A 257 -2.81 -15.54 13.16
N PRO A 258 -2.73 -16.79 13.65
CA PRO A 258 -3.53 -17.25 14.79
C PRO A 258 -3.36 -16.35 16.02
#